data_AF-A0A2V2RYQ2-F1
#
_entry.id   AF-A0A2V2RYQ2-F1
#
_cell.length_a   1.000
_cell.length_b   1.000
_cell.length_c   1.000
_cell.angle_alpha   90.00
_cell.angle_beta   90.00
_cell.angle_gamma   90.00
#
_symmetry.space_group_name_H-M   'P 1'
#
loop_
_entity.id
_entity.type
_entity.pdbx_description
1 polymer ?
#
loop_
_entity_poly.entity_id
_entity_poly.type
_entity_poly.pdbx_seq_one_letter_code
_entity_poly.pdbx_strand_id
1 'polypeptide(L)'
;MHWTDQADDFIRENCNTLSHKDMAEILGCSERAITHRRNRLNIPSYRQQPVNEGEVFGKLTVVRKLQSWERTDKRGSTFFECICECGNWKRSYE
;
A
#
# COMPACT_ATOMS: atom_id res chain seq x y z
N MET A 1 -7.18 25.54 -2.52
CA MET A 1 -6.13 25.03 -1.61
C MET A 1 -4.78 25.33 -2.22
N HIS A 2 -3.88 25.92 -1.44
CA HIS A 2 -2.49 26.09 -1.82
C HIS A 2 -1.71 24.89 -1.26
N TRP A 3 -0.93 24.21 -2.11
CA TRP A 3 -0.13 23.06 -1.69
C TRP A 3 1.24 23.54 -1.25
N THR A 4 1.63 23.19 -0.02
CA THR A 4 2.96 23.46 0.52
C THR A 4 3.86 22.25 0.32
N ASP A 5 5.18 22.47 0.39
CA ASP A 5 6.15 21.37 0.32
C ASP A 5 5.91 20.34 1.43
N GLN A 6 5.55 20.79 2.64
CA GLN A 6 5.16 19.93 3.75
C GLN A 6 3.96 19.02 3.42
N ALA A 7 2.96 19.54 2.71
CA ALA A 7 1.80 18.75 2.31
C ALA A 7 2.17 17.73 1.21
N ASP A 8 3.11 18.06 0.33
CA ASP A 8 3.61 17.12 -0.66
C ASP A 8 4.45 16.00 -0.04
N ASP A 9 5.34 16.35 0.89
CA ASP A 9 6.15 15.39 1.64
C ASP A 9 5.27 14.43 2.43
N PHE A 10 4.24 14.98 3.10
CA PHE A 10 3.24 14.17 3.78
C PHE A 10 2.58 13.14 2.83
N ILE A 11 2.17 13.55 1.63
CA ILE A 11 1.57 12.62 0.65
C ILE A 11 2.59 11.56 0.21
N ARG A 12 3.85 11.93 -0.05
CA ARG A 12 4.89 10.98 -0.46
C ARG A 12 5.12 9.88 0.57
N GLU A 13 5.23 10.26 1.83
CA GLU A 13 5.55 9.33 2.92
C GLU A 13 4.36 8.46 3.32
N ASN A 14 3.13 8.98 3.17
CA ASN A 14 1.94 8.33 3.72
C ASN A 14 1.04 7.66 2.67
N CYS A 15 1.30 7.83 1.36
CA CYS A 15 0.49 7.22 0.30
C CYS A 15 0.41 5.68 0.36
N ASN A 16 1.30 5.03 1.11
CA ASN A 16 1.38 3.57 1.27
C ASN A 16 0.72 3.05 2.54
N THR A 17 0.53 3.94 3.51
CA THR A 17 0.08 3.59 4.86
C THR A 17 -1.33 4.09 5.11
N LEU A 18 -1.65 5.29 4.61
CA LEU A 18 -2.92 5.94 4.83
C LEU A 18 -3.80 5.85 3.59
N SER A 19 -5.11 5.74 3.80
CA SER A 19 -6.06 5.89 2.72
C SER A 19 -6.11 7.34 2.25
N HIS A 20 -6.57 7.57 1.01
CA HIS A 20 -6.81 8.93 0.53
C HIS A 20 -7.79 9.71 1.42
N LYS A 21 -8.72 9.01 2.07
CA LYS A 21 -9.66 9.57 3.03
C LYS A 21 -8.94 10.08 4.27
N ASP A 22 -8.10 9.26 4.89
CA ASP A 22 -7.37 9.66 6.10
C ASP A 22 -6.42 10.84 5.79
N MET A 23 -5.72 10.79 4.66
CA MET A 23 -4.87 11.91 4.22
C MET A 23 -5.68 13.19 3.97
N ALA A 24 -6.88 13.06 3.41
CA ALA A 24 -7.77 14.19 3.15
C ALA A 24 -8.26 14.83 4.46
N GLU A 25 -8.61 14.01 5.46
CA GLU A 25 -9.00 14.47 6.80
C GLU A 25 -7.84 15.21 7.49
N ILE A 26 -6.63 14.65 7.45
CA ILE A 26 -5.43 15.25 8.07
C ILE A 26 -5.07 16.59 7.39
N LEU A 27 -5.11 16.63 6.06
CA LEU A 27 -4.77 17.82 5.29
C LEU A 27 -5.94 18.82 5.15
N GLY A 28 -7.10 18.51 5.71
CA GLY A 28 -8.29 19.35 5.64
C GLY A 28 -8.77 19.61 4.21
N CYS A 29 -8.69 18.63 3.33
CA CYS A 29 -9.09 18.74 1.92
C CYS A 29 -9.98 17.58 1.47
N SER A 30 -10.28 17.49 0.16
CA SER A 30 -11.06 16.37 -0.37
C SER A 30 -10.17 15.24 -0.85
N GLU A 31 -10.66 13.99 -0.78
CA GLU A 31 -9.99 12.81 -1.34
C GLU A 31 -9.63 12.99 -2.83
N ARG A 32 -10.47 13.72 -3.57
CA ARG A 32 -10.23 14.03 -4.98
C ARG A 32 -9.02 14.96 -5.14
N ALA A 33 -8.85 15.94 -4.24
CA ALA A 33 -7.68 16.82 -4.24
C ALA A 33 -6.39 16.04 -3.97
N ILE A 34 -6.40 15.10 -3.01
CA ILE A 34 -5.27 14.18 -2.75
C ILE A 34 -4.95 13.36 -4.00
N THR A 35 -5.95 12.74 -4.62
CA THR A 35 -5.77 11.94 -5.83
C THR A 35 -5.13 12.75 -6.96
N HIS A 36 -5.62 13.96 -7.22
CA HIS A 36 -5.05 14.84 -8.23
C HIS A 36 -3.63 15.30 -7.87
N ARG A 37 -3.36 15.62 -6.60
CA ARG A 37 -2.04 16.05 -6.16
C ARG A 37 -1.02 14.92 -6.27
N ARG A 38 -1.35 13.75 -5.73
CA ARG A 38 -0.55 12.51 -5.86
C ARG A 38 -0.17 12.24 -7.32
N ASN A 39 -1.14 12.29 -8.23
CA ASN A 39 -0.88 12.08 -9.66
C ASN A 39 0.07 13.13 -10.25
N ARG A 40 -0.05 14.41 -9.85
CA ARG A 40 0.88 15.48 -10.28
C ARG A 40 2.31 15.29 -9.74
N LEU A 41 2.44 14.64 -8.59
CA LEU A 41 3.73 14.26 -8.01
C LEU A 41 4.28 12.94 -8.59
N ASN A 42 3.58 12.32 -9.55
CA ASN A 42 3.90 11.00 -10.11
C ASN A 42 4.01 9.88 -9.06
N ILE A 43 3.24 9.99 -7.96
CA ILE A 43 3.22 8.96 -6.92
C ILE A 43 2.18 7.90 -7.33
N PRO A 44 2.59 6.64 -7.53
CA PRO A 44 1.65 5.56 -7.85
C PRO A 44 0.70 5.30 -6.70
N SER A 45 -0.52 4.85 -7.00
CA SER A 45 -1.41 4.36 -5.94
C SER A 45 -0.80 3.15 -5.24
N TYR A 46 -1.11 2.95 -3.95
CA TYR A 46 -0.75 1.74 -3.21
C TYR A 46 -0.98 0.43 -4.01
N ARG A 47 -2.11 0.32 -4.73
CA ARG A 47 -2.44 -0.87 -5.56
C ARG A 47 -1.48 -1.14 -6.74
N GLN A 48 -0.69 -0.16 -7.14
CA GLN A 48 0.22 -0.24 -8.27
C GLN A 48 1.68 -0.31 -7.82
N GLN A 49 1.95 -0.23 -6.51
CA GLN A 49 3.31 -0.29 -6.00
C GLN A 49 3.74 -1.75 -5.86
N PRO A 50 5.00 -2.07 -6.23
CA PRO A 50 5.53 -3.40 -6.04
C PRO A 50 5.73 -3.64 -4.55
N VAL A 51 5.03 -4.64 -4.02
CA VAL A 51 5.29 -5.15 -2.67
C VAL A 51 6.62 -5.89 -2.67
N ASN A 52 7.55 -5.46 -1.81
CA ASN A 52 8.88 -6.04 -1.70
C ASN A 52 8.99 -7.04 -0.54
N GLU A 53 10.00 -7.90 -0.60
CA GLU A 53 10.36 -8.80 0.51
C GLU A 53 10.87 -7.97 1.70
N GLY A 54 10.38 -8.27 2.90
CA GLY A 54 10.66 -7.53 4.15
C GLY A 54 9.67 -6.41 4.47
N GLU A 55 8.75 -6.07 3.57
CA GLU A 55 7.74 -5.02 3.80
C GLU A 55 6.70 -5.48 4.83
N VAL A 56 6.27 -4.58 5.72
CA VAL A 56 5.38 -4.91 6.84
C VAL A 56 4.00 -4.28 6.63
N PHE A 57 2.97 -5.12 6.60
CA PHE A 57 1.57 -4.74 6.49
C PHE A 57 0.84 -5.10 7.78
N GLY A 58 0.66 -4.10 8.65
CA GLY A 58 0.14 -4.31 10.00
C GLY A 58 1.07 -5.18 10.83
N LYS A 59 0.68 -6.44 11.06
CA LYS A 59 1.44 -7.43 11.86
C LYS A 59 2.16 -8.47 10.99
N LEU A 60 2.07 -8.36 9.66
CA LEU A 60 2.57 -9.33 8.70
C LEU A 60 3.78 -8.76 7.96
N THR A 61 4.89 -9.48 7.97
CA THR A 61 6.09 -9.17 7.18
C THR A 61 6.14 -10.07 5.95
N VAL A 62 6.31 -9.49 4.76
CA VAL A 62 6.46 -10.25 3.51
C VAL A 62 7.79 -11.01 3.52
N VAL A 63 7.73 -12.31 3.31
CA VAL A 63 8.92 -13.18 3.19
C VAL A 63 9.31 -13.34 1.73
N ARG A 64 8.36 -13.71 0.87
CA ARG A 64 8.60 -13.86 -0.58
C ARG A 64 7.33 -13.78 -1.40
N LYS A 65 7.48 -13.48 -2.69
CA LYS A 65 6.40 -13.59 -3.67
C LYS A 65 6.16 -15.05 -4.08
N LEU A 66 4.92 -15.49 -4.06
CA LEU A 66 4.54 -16.80 -4.59
C LEU A 66 4.47 -16.77 -6.11
N GLN A 67 4.98 -17.82 -6.72
CA GLN A 67 5.01 -17.96 -8.17
C GLN A 67 3.66 -18.36 -8.73
N SER A 68 3.48 -18.17 -10.04
CA SER A 68 2.19 -18.38 -10.70
C SER A 68 1.67 -19.82 -10.67
N TRP A 69 2.55 -20.79 -10.46
CA TRP A 69 2.22 -22.20 -10.31
C TRP A 69 1.97 -22.63 -8.85
N GLU A 70 2.33 -21.79 -7.87
CA GLU A 70 2.09 -22.04 -6.44
C GLU A 70 0.68 -21.57 -6.00
N ARG A 71 -0.02 -20.83 -6.85
CA ARG A 71 -1.38 -20.30 -6.60
C ARG A 71 -2.46 -21.23 -7.15
N THR A 72 -3.62 -21.27 -6.49
CA THR A 72 -4.80 -22.03 -6.94
C THR A 72 -5.86 -21.17 -7.65
N ASP A 73 -5.70 -19.85 -7.68
CA ASP A 73 -6.65 -18.95 -8.35
C ASP A 73 -6.37 -18.84 -9.87
N LYS A 74 -7.43 -18.80 -10.67
CA LYS A 74 -7.32 -18.64 -12.14
C LYS A 74 -7.26 -17.18 -12.59
N ARG A 75 -7.34 -16.21 -11.67
CA ARG A 75 -7.48 -14.77 -11.99
C ARG A 75 -6.16 -14.00 -12.01
N GLY A 76 -5.04 -14.68 -11.81
CA GLY A 76 -3.72 -14.09 -11.96
C GLY A 76 -3.32 -13.17 -10.80
N SER A 77 -3.98 -13.29 -9.64
CA SER A 77 -3.64 -12.51 -8.46
C SER A 77 -2.20 -12.81 -8.02
N THR A 78 -1.54 -11.81 -7.47
CA THR A 78 -0.20 -11.98 -6.88
C THR A 78 -0.36 -12.33 -5.41
N PHE A 79 0.27 -13.44 -4.99
CA PHE A 79 0.28 -13.87 -3.59
C PHE A 79 1.68 -13.72 -3.01
N PHE A 80 1.72 -13.50 -1.70
CA PHE A 80 2.96 -13.40 -0.93
C PHE A 80 2.88 -14.34 0.26
N GLU A 81 4.01 -14.96 0.58
CA GLU A 81 4.21 -15.65 1.85
C GLU A 81 4.58 -14.59 2.89
N CYS A 82 3.85 -14.55 4.00
CA CYS A 82 4.07 -13.57 5.06
C CYS A 82 4.24 -14.26 6.42
N ILE A 83 5.08 -13.68 7.27
CA ILE A 83 5.25 -14.09 8.67
C ILE A 83 4.55 -13.08 9.58
N CYS A 84 3.78 -13.56 10.55
CA CYS A 84 3.16 -12.70 11.56
C CYS A 84 4.14 -12.42 12.71
N GLU A 85 4.03 -11.26 13.35
CA GLU A 85 4.79 -10.90 14.56
C GLU A 85 4.64 -11.94 15.70
N CYS A 86 3.54 -12.70 15.73
CA CYS A 86 3.31 -13.76 16.71
C CYS A 86 4.01 -15.09 16.37
N GLY A 87 4.82 -15.15 15.30
CA GLY A 87 5.57 -16.32 14.87
C GLY A 87 4.77 -17.38 14.10
N ASN A 88 3.47 -17.14 13.86
CA ASN A 88 2.63 -18.04 13.08
C ASN A 88 2.71 -17.77 11.57
N TRP A 89 2.88 -18.82 10.78
CA TRP A 89 2.84 -18.81 9.31
C TRP A 89 1.41 -19.09 8.86
N LYS A 90 0.70 -18.11 8.30
CA LYS A 90 -0.63 -18.34 7.71
C LYS A 90 -0.53 -18.38 6.18
N ARG A 91 -0.69 -19.57 5.59
CA ARG A 91 -1.15 -19.71 4.20
C ARG A 91 -2.64 -19.38 4.20
N SER A 92 -3.00 -18.13 3.89
CA SER A 92 -4.40 -17.69 3.86
C SER A 92 -5.13 -18.32 2.66
N TYR A 93 -5.94 -19.34 2.91
CA TYR A 93 -7.02 -19.80 2.04
C TYR A 93 -8.30 -19.89 2.87
N GLU A 94 -9.29 -19.05 2.53
CA GLU A 94 -10.74 -19.33 2.52
C GLU A 94 -11.45 -18.23 1.73
#